data_AF-A0A432HZN5-F1
#
_entry.id   AF-A0A432HZN5-F1
#
_cell.length_a   1.000
_cell.length_b   1.000
_cell.length_c   1.000
_cell.angle_alpha   90.00
_cell.angle_beta   90.00
_cell.angle_gamma   90.00
#
_symmetry.space_group_name_H-M   'P 1'
#
loop_
_entity.id
_entity.type
_entity.pdbx_description
1 polymer ?
#
loop_
_entity_poly.entity_id
_entity_poly.type
_entity_poly.pdbx_seq_one_letter_code
_entity_poly.pdbx_strand_id
1 'polypeptide(L)' 'MILRQIIDLYSLIVLGAVVMSWMQLPPSNPLAQFVHAVTEPVLGPLRRALPSMGGLDFSPMVLLIGLQMLKSLF' A
#
# COMPACT_ATOMS: atom_id res chain seq x y z
N MET A 1 4.87 14.37 -15.97
CA MET A 1 4.24 13.23 -16.67
C MET A 1 4.74 11.88 -16.12
N ILE A 2 6.04 11.56 -16.22
CA ILE A 2 6.59 10.27 -15.72
C ILE A 2 6.33 10.04 -14.22
N LEU A 3 6.54 11.06 -13.38
CA LEU A 3 6.32 10.92 -11.93
C LEU A 3 4.87 10.55 -11.56
N ARG A 4 3.88 11.10 -12.30
CA ARG A 4 2.47 10.75 -12.10
C ARG A 4 2.22 9.26 -12.39
N GLN A 5 2.80 8.74 -13.48
CA GLN A 5 2.69 7.33 -13.85
C GLN A 5 3.34 6.40 -12.82
N ILE A 6 4.49 6.78 -12.25
CA ILE A 6 5.13 6.03 -11.16
C ILE A 6 4.22 5.97 -9.94
N ILE A 7 3.58 7.08 -9.57
CA ILE A 7 2.65 7.12 -8.44
C ILE A 7 1.41 6.27 -8.72
N ASP A 8 0.87 6.33 -9.94
CA ASP A 8 -0.28 5.49 -10.32
C ASP A 8 0.07 4.00 -10.24
N LEU A 9 1.26 3.61 -10.74
CA LEU A 9 1.75 2.24 -10.64
C LEU A 9 1.95 1.79 -9.19
N TYR A 10 2.58 2.63 -8.37
CA TYR A 10 2.78 2.32 -6.95
C TYR A 10 1.44 2.23 -6.19
N SER A 11 0.50 3.13 -6.49
CA SER A 11 -0.86 3.10 -5.93
C SER A 11 -1.58 1.79 -6.30
N LEU A 12 -1.40 1.30 -7.52
CA LEU A 12 -1.93 -0.01 -7.94
C LEU A 12 -1.31 -1.16 -7.14
N ILE A 13 -0.01 -1.12 -6.85
CA ILE A 13 0.67 -2.12 -6.02
C ILE A 13 0.12 -2.09 -4.58
N VAL A 14 -0.07 -0.91 -3.99
CA VAL A 14 -0.67 -0.74 -2.66
C VAL A 14 -2.11 -1.28 -2.64
N LEU A 15 -2.89 -1.01 -3.69
CA LEU A 15 -4.23 -1.58 -3.82
C LEU A 15 -4.19 -3.11 -3.96
N GLY A 16 -3.18 -3.63 -4.68
CA GLY A 16 -2.88 -5.06 -4.73
C GLY A 16 -2.65 -5.66 -3.35
N ALA A 17 -1.92 -4.97 -2.45
CA ALA A 17 -1.70 -5.45 -1.08
C ALA A 17 -3.03 -5.63 -0.31
N VAL A 18 -3.97 -4.68 -0.47
CA VAL A 18 -5.31 -4.75 0.12
C VAL A 18 -6.07 -5.95 -0.45
N VAL A 19 -6.11 -6.11 -1.77
CA VAL A 19 -6.79 -7.24 -2.42
C VAL A 19 -6.22 -8.57 -1.96
N MET A 20 -4.89 -8.71 -1.88
CA MET A 20 -4.24 -9.94 -1.43
C MET A 20 -4.56 -10.27 0.02
N SER A 21 -4.72 -9.26 0.88
CA SER A 21 -5.15 -9.45 2.28
C SER A 21 -6.56 -10.03 2.39
N TRP A 22 -7.48 -9.62 1.51
CA TRP A 22 -8.85 -10.16 1.47
C TRP A 22 -8.91 -11.56 0.85
N MET A 23 -8.07 -11.81 -0.15
CA MET A 23 -7.98 -13.12 -0.79
C MET A 23 -7.28 -14.17 0.08
N GLN A 24 -6.64 -13.76 1.19
CA GLN A 24 -5.91 -14.64 2.10
C GLN A 24 -4.90 -15.55 1.35
N LEU A 25 -4.17 -14.97 0.39
CA LEU A 25 -3.19 -15.72 -0.37
C LEU A 25 -2.10 -16.31 0.55
N PRO A 26 -1.58 -17.51 0.25
CA PRO A 26 -0.49 -18.09 1.02
C PRO A 26 0.74 -17.16 1.03
N PRO A 27 1.45 -17.01 2.16
CA PRO A 27 2.68 -16.21 2.24
C PRO A 27 3.79 -16.69 1.28
N SER A 28 3.71 -17.93 0.81
CA SER A 28 4.62 -18.49 -0.20
C SER A 28 4.32 -18.02 -1.64
N ASN A 29 3.21 -17.32 -1.87
CA ASN A 29 2.86 -16.83 -3.19
C ASN A 29 3.86 -15.74 -3.65
N PRO A 30 4.56 -15.92 -4.78
CA PRO A 30 5.59 -14.97 -5.23
C PRO A 30 5.06 -13.55 -5.44
N LEU A 31 3.81 -13.41 -5.91
CA LEU A 31 3.18 -12.12 -6.12
C LEU A 31 2.86 -11.42 -4.79
N ALA A 32 2.39 -12.18 -3.79
CA ALA A 32 2.16 -11.65 -2.45
C ALA A 32 3.46 -11.20 -1.77
N GLN A 33 4.54 -11.98 -1.93
CA GLN A 33 5.87 -11.60 -1.42
C GLN A 33 6.39 -10.35 -2.10
N PHE A 34 6.26 -10.24 -3.42
CA PHE A 34 6.68 -9.06 -4.16
C PHE A 34 5.94 -7.82 -3.69
N VAL A 35 4.60 -7.87 -3.64
CA VAL A 35 3.81 -6.73 -3.20
C VAL A 35 4.13 -6.35 -1.77
N HIS A 36 4.18 -7.31 -0.85
CA HIS A 36 4.58 -7.06 0.53
C HIS A 36 5.97 -6.42 0.64
N ALA A 37 6.97 -6.93 -0.09
CA ALA A 37 8.33 -6.40 -0.07
C ALA A 37 8.39 -4.94 -0.57
N VAL A 38 7.56 -4.58 -1.54
CA VAL A 38 7.50 -3.22 -2.10
C VAL A 38 6.70 -2.26 -1.21
N THR A 39 5.65 -2.74 -0.54
CA THR A 39 4.77 -1.88 0.26
C THR A 39 5.17 -1.75 1.72
N GLU A 40 5.75 -2.79 2.33
CA GLU A 40 6.03 -2.84 3.78
C GLU A 40 7.01 -1.76 4.27
N PRO A 41 8.04 -1.33 3.52
CA PRO A 41 8.90 -0.22 3.96
C PRO A 41 8.14 1.09 4.24
N VAL A 42 6.97 1.27 3.61
CA VAL A 42 6.13 2.47 3.78
C VAL A 42 4.93 2.17 4.67
N LEU A 43 4.24 1.04 4.45
CA LEU A 43 3.08 0.64 5.24
C LEU A 43 3.45 0.28 6.69
N GLY A 44 4.60 -0.35 6.92
CA GLY A 44 5.05 -0.75 8.27
C GLY A 44 5.19 0.44 9.22
N PRO A 45 5.96 1.49 8.88
CA PRO A 45 6.03 2.71 9.67
C PRO A 45 4.66 3.41 9.82
N LEU A 46 3.86 3.46 8.75
CA LEU A 46 2.55 4.09 8.76
C LEU A 46 1.58 3.38 9.71
N ARG A 47 1.59 2.04 9.72
CA ARG A 47 0.82 1.20 10.63
C ARG A 47 1.21 1.42 12.09
N ARG A 48 2.48 1.69 12.38
CA ARG A 48 2.97 2.04 13.73
C ARG A 48 2.60 3.46 14.16
N ALA A 49 2.48 4.38 13.21
CA ALA A 49 2.09 5.77 13.47
C ALA A 49 0.58 5.91 13.71
N LEU A 50 -0.24 5.02 13.13
CA LEU A 50 -1.68 5.02 13.32
C LEU A 50 -2.07 4.32 14.63
N PRO A 51 -3.12 4.81 15.32
CA PRO A 51 -3.67 4.11 16.48
C PRO A 51 -4.24 2.75 16.05
N SER A 52 -4.22 1.77 16.95
CA SER A 52 -4.77 0.44 16.68
C SER A 52 -6.29 0.51 16.46
N MET A 53 -6.75 0.22 15.24
CA MET A 53 -8.17 0.30 14.87
C MET A 53 -8.84 -1.07 14.84
N GLY A 54 -8.83 -1.78 15.98
CA GLY A 54 -9.61 -3.02 16.13
C GLY A 54 -9.19 -4.17 15.20
N GLY A 55 -7.90 -4.26 14.87
CA GLY A 55 -7.35 -5.34 14.03
C GLY A 55 -7.44 -5.11 12.52
N LEU A 56 -8.06 -4.02 12.06
CA LEU A 56 -8.06 -3.59 10.67
C LEU A 56 -6.85 -2.69 10.38
N ASP A 57 -6.17 -2.94 9.26
CA ASP A 57 -5.06 -2.12 8.80
C ASP A 57 -5.55 -1.02 7.84
N PHE A 58 -5.66 0.21 8.36
CA PHE A 58 -6.02 1.39 7.55
C PHE A 58 -4.79 2.10 6.94
N SER A 59 -3.57 1.62 7.20
CA SER A 59 -2.37 2.21 6.60
C SER A 59 -2.39 2.27 5.07
N PRO A 60 -2.95 1.28 4.32
CA PRO A 60 -3.03 1.39 2.86
C PRO A 60 -3.91 2.55 2.40
N MET A 61 -5.03 2.81 3.10
CA MET A 61 -5.90 3.95 2.77
C MET A 61 -5.19 5.28 2.98
N VAL A 62 -4.50 5.44 4.12
CA VAL A 62 -3.74 6.65 4.41
C VAL A 62 -2.63 6.87 3.39
N LEU A 63 -1.93 5.80 3.00
CA LEU A 63 -0.89 5.87 1.97
C LEU A 63 -1.48 6.27 0.61
N LEU A 64 -2.59 5.68 0.18
CA LEU A 64 -3.24 6.01 -1.10
C LEU A 64 -3.70 7.47 -1.14
N ILE A 65 -4.27 7.98 -0.05
CA ILE A 65 -4.65 9.39 0.06
C ILE A 65 -3.40 10.29 -0.04
N GLY A 66 -2.34 9.96 0.68
CA GLY A 66 -1.07 10.70 0.63
C GLY A 66 -0.44 10.71 -0.76
N LEU A 67 -0.48 9.58 -1.48
CA LEU A 67 0.00 9.48 -2.85
C LEU A 67 -0.82 10.34 -3.82
N GLN A 68 -2.14 10.39 -3.67
CA GLN A 68 -2.98 11.25 -4.52
C GLN A 68 -2.80 12.73 -4.22
N MET A 69 -2.63 13.10 -2.95
CA MET A 69 -2.26 14.46 -2.56
C MET A 69 -0.92 14.84 -3.18
N LEU A 70 0.09 13.97 -3.09
CA LEU A 70 1.40 14.20 -3.70
C LEU A 70 1.29 14.37 -5.23
N LYS A 71 0.53 13.49 -5.90
CA LYS A 71 0.29 13.56 -7.36
C LYS A 71 -0.49 14.80 -7.79
N SER A 72 -1.22 15.45 -6.89
CA SER A 72 -1.96 16.68 -7.21
C SER A 72 -1.06 17.91 -7.31
N LEU A 73 0.14 17.85 -6.71
CA LEU A 73 1.07 18.99 -6.60
C LEU A 73 1.88 19.27 -7.89
N PHE A 74 1.89 18.34 -8.85
CA PHE A 74 2.64 18.42 -10.12
C PHE A 74 1.93 17.56 -11.15
#